data_AF-A0A9E8QBW5-F1
#
_entry.id   AF-A0A9E8QBW5-F1
#
_cell.length_a   1.000
_cell.length_b   1.000
_cell.length_c   1.000
_cell.angle_alpha   90.00
_cell.angle_beta   90.00
_cell.angle_gamma   90.00
#
_symmetry.space_group_name_H-M   'P 1'
#
loop_
_entity.id
_entity.type
_entity.pdbx_description
1 polymer ?
#
loop_
_entity_poly.entity_id
_entity_poly.type
_entity_poly.pdbx_seq_one_letter_code
_entity_poly.pdbx_strand_id
1 'polypeptide(L)'
;MDASSPARRRRRLGRLALVFGIVGVAAAVGLMVINEVAPGMSGAARYSTAPAIDWFTIMLTVGGLLWGLSVIALPTALVLGLIVLVRWMFVD
;
A
#
# COMPACT_ATOMS: atom_id res chain seq x y z
N MET A 1 26.01 22.99 -20.22
CA MET A 1 25.99 21.97 -19.13
C MET A 1 24.81 22.30 -18.23
N ASP A 2 23.73 21.52 -18.34
CA ASP A 2 22.44 21.82 -17.70
C ASP A 2 22.46 21.52 -16.19
N ALA A 3 22.69 22.57 -15.39
CA ALA A 3 22.56 22.53 -13.92
C ALA A 3 21.12 22.27 -13.42
N SER A 4 20.15 22.08 -14.32
CA SER A 4 18.72 21.90 -14.02
C SER A 4 18.29 20.44 -13.73
N SER A 5 19.19 19.47 -13.91
CA SER A 5 18.90 18.03 -13.80
C SER A 5 18.85 17.45 -12.36
N PRO A 6 19.75 17.81 -11.41
CA PRO A 6 19.83 17.10 -10.13
C PRO A 6 18.69 17.44 -9.16
N ALA A 7 18.20 18.68 -9.16
CA ALA A 7 17.08 19.13 -8.30
C ALA A 7 15.72 18.53 -8.75
N ARG A 8 15.48 18.43 -10.06
CA ARG A 8 14.28 17.77 -10.60
C ARG A 8 14.27 16.27 -10.29
N ARG A 9 15.43 15.61 -10.34
CA ARG A 9 15.57 14.19 -9.99
C ARG A 9 15.30 13.92 -8.50
N ARG A 10 15.76 14.79 -7.58
CA ARG A 10 15.42 14.72 -6.14
C ARG A 10 13.91 14.80 -5.91
N ARG A 11 13.24 15.80 -6.50
CA ARG A 11 11.78 15.98 -6.36
C ARG A 11 10.98 14.80 -6.92
N ARG A 12 11.44 14.19 -8.02
CA ARG A 12 10.78 12.99 -8.59
C ARG A 12 10.91 11.77 -7.68
N LEU A 13 12.08 11.51 -7.10
CA LEU A 13 12.29 10.39 -6.17
C LEU A 13 11.46 10.54 -4.90
N GLY A 14 11.41 11.74 -4.31
CA GLY A 14 10.57 12.00 -3.14
C GLY A 14 9.07 11.81 -3.43
N ARG A 15 8.59 12.24 -4.61
CA ARG A 15 7.21 11.99 -5.03
C ARG A 15 6.92 10.51 -5.22
N LEU A 16 7.84 9.76 -5.82
CA LEU A 16 7.68 8.31 -5.98
C LEU A 16 7.64 7.59 -4.63
N ALA A 17 8.55 7.92 -3.71
CA ALA A 17 8.54 7.38 -2.35
C ALA A 17 7.20 7.61 -1.66
N LEU A 18 6.65 8.83 -1.80
CA LEU A 18 5.37 9.21 -1.22
C LEU A 18 4.19 8.44 -1.85
N VAL A 19 4.16 8.31 -3.17
CA VAL A 19 3.11 7.55 -3.87
C VAL A 19 3.13 6.09 -3.45
N PHE A 20 4.30 5.43 -3.46
CA PHE A 20 4.42 4.04 -3.02
C PHE A 20 4.08 3.87 -1.53
N GLY A 21 4.43 4.86 -0.70
CA GLY A 21 4.05 4.86 0.72
C GLY A 21 2.53 4.90 0.91
N ILE A 22 1.84 5.83 0.24
CA ILE A 22 0.38 5.97 0.31
C ILE A 22 -0.31 4.69 -0.19
N VAL A 23 0.13 4.14 -1.32
CA VAL A 23 -0.45 2.91 -1.89
C VAL A 23 -0.25 1.73 -0.93
N GLY A 24 0.96 1.58 -0.37
CA GLY A 24 1.25 0.52 0.57
C GLY A 24 0.43 0.62 1.87
N VAL A 25 0.27 1.83 2.41
CA VAL A 25 -0.56 2.07 3.61
C VAL A 25 -2.04 1.80 3.32
N ALA A 26 -2.57 2.32 2.21
CA ALA A 26 -3.96 2.09 1.82
C ALA A 26 -4.26 0.60 1.64
N ALA A 27 -3.33 -0.15 1.04
CA ALA A 27 -3.47 -1.58 0.87
C ALA A 27 -3.42 -2.33 2.20
N ALA A 28 -2.52 -1.96 3.12
CA ALA A 28 -2.46 -2.54 4.45
C ALA A 28 -3.72 -2.26 5.28
N VAL A 29 -4.25 -1.03 5.22
CA VAL A 29 -5.50 -0.66 5.90
C VAL A 29 -6.69 -1.41 5.31
N GLY A 30 -6.79 -1.51 3.98
CA GLY A 30 -7.83 -2.29 3.32
C GLY A 30 -7.79 -3.76 3.73
N LEU A 31 -6.59 -4.34 3.85
CA LEU A 31 -6.41 -5.70 4.35
C LEU A 31 -6.90 -5.86 5.80
N MET A 32 -6.61 -4.88 6.66
CA MET A 32 -7.06 -4.88 8.06
C MET A 32 -8.59 -4.83 8.16
N VAL A 33 -9.24 -3.95 7.39
CA VAL A 33 -10.72 -3.85 7.35
C VAL A 33 -11.34 -5.16 6.88
N ILE A 34 -10.80 -5.77 5.83
CA ILE A 34 -11.27 -7.07 5.32
C ILE A 34 -11.12 -8.15 6.39
N ASN A 35 -9.99 -8.18 7.10
CA ASN A 35 -9.73 -9.14 8.17
C ASN A 35 -10.68 -9.01 9.37
N GLU A 36 -11.11 -7.80 9.72
CA GLU A 36 -12.06 -7.59 10.82
C GLU A 36 -13.51 -7.90 10.41
N VAL A 37 -13.89 -7.54 9.18
CA VAL A 37 -15.29 -7.54 8.76
C VAL A 37 -15.74 -8.87 8.13
N ALA A 38 -14.84 -9.56 7.41
CA ALA A 38 -15.19 -10.81 6.73
C ALA A 38 -15.54 -11.98 7.67
N PRO A 39 -14.86 -12.20 8.82
CA PRO A 39 -15.21 -13.29 9.73
C PRO A 39 -16.62 -13.14 10.33
N GLY A 40 -17.03 -11.91 10.67
CA GLY A 40 -18.34 -11.64 11.28
C GLY A 40 -19.53 -11.89 10.36
N MET A 41 -19.35 -11.77 9.04
CA MET A 41 -20.40 -11.99 8.05
C MET A 41 -20.58 -13.46 7.65
N SER A 42 -19.59 -14.32 7.92
CA SER A 42 -19.70 -15.77 7.71
C SER A 42 -20.77 -16.42 8.61
N GLY A 43 -20.97 -15.88 9.82
CA GLY A 43 -22.02 -16.34 10.75
C GLY A 43 -23.41 -15.76 10.48
N ALA A 44 -23.49 -14.52 9.96
CA ALA A 44 -24.74 -13.82 9.69
C ALA A 44 -25.46 -14.31 8.41
N ALA A 45 -24.75 -14.96 7.50
CA ALA A 45 -25.30 -15.45 6.23
C ALA A 45 -26.40 -16.53 6.39
N ARG A 46 -26.49 -17.21 7.54
CA ARG A 46 -27.50 -18.26 7.78
C ARG A 46 -28.94 -17.74 7.91
N TYR A 47 -29.15 -16.43 8.10
CA TYR A 47 -30.48 -15.83 8.30
C TYR A 47 -30.79 -14.68 7.35
N SER A 48 -29.96 -14.45 6.32
CA SER A 48 -30.11 -13.33 5.39
C SER A 48 -30.79 -13.74 4.09
N THR A 49 -31.80 -12.98 3.64
CA THR A 49 -32.42 -13.10 2.31
C THR A 49 -31.63 -12.36 1.22
N ALA A 50 -30.53 -11.70 1.58
CA ALA A 50 -29.62 -11.07 0.62
C ALA A 50 -28.79 -12.14 -0.10
N PRO A 51 -28.40 -11.93 -1.37
CA PRO A 51 -27.55 -12.87 -2.09
C PRO A 51 -26.29 -13.16 -1.26
N ALA A 52 -25.94 -14.44 -1.13
CA ALA A 52 -24.78 -14.88 -0.36
C ALA A 52 -23.51 -14.32 -1.00
N ILE A 53 -23.06 -13.16 -0.51
CA ILE A 53 -21.76 -12.61 -0.87
C ILE A 53 -20.71 -13.56 -0.29
N ASP A 54 -19.92 -14.18 -1.17
CA ASP A 54 -18.85 -15.08 -0.79
C ASP A 54 -17.65 -14.29 -0.24
N TRP A 55 -17.80 -13.87 1.02
CA TRP A 55 -16.78 -13.14 1.75
C TRP A 55 -15.47 -13.90 1.88
N PHE A 56 -15.50 -15.23 1.85
CA PHE A 56 -14.29 -16.05 1.92
C PHE A 56 -13.46 -15.89 0.64
N THR A 57 -14.09 -15.98 -0.53
CA THR A 57 -13.43 -15.72 -1.81
C THR A 57 -12.93 -14.28 -1.91
N ILE A 58 -13.72 -13.30 -1.46
CA ILE A 58 -13.30 -11.88 -1.43
C ILE A 58 -12.08 -11.70 -0.51
N MET A 59 -12.09 -12.29 0.68
CA MET A 59 -11.01 -12.20 1.64
C MET A 59 -9.70 -12.78 1.10
N LEU A 60 -9.76 -13.93 0.42
CA LEU A 60 -8.58 -14.54 -0.20
C LEU A 60 -8.08 -13.75 -1.41
N THR A 61 -8.97 -13.32 -2.31
CA THR A 61 -8.57 -12.64 -3.55
C THR A 61 -8.15 -11.20 -3.32
N VAL A 62 -9.00 -10.40 -2.67
CA VAL A 62 -8.73 -8.99 -2.37
C VAL A 62 -7.66 -8.88 -1.29
N GLY A 63 -7.75 -9.69 -0.23
CA GLY A 63 -6.72 -9.70 0.80
C GLY A 63 -5.35 -10.11 0.25
N GLY A 64 -5.28 -11.15 -0.58
CA GLY A 64 -4.04 -11.56 -1.24
C GLY A 64 -3.46 -10.46 -2.14
N LEU A 65 -4.30 -9.78 -2.93
CA LEU A 65 -3.88 -8.67 -3.78
C LEU A 65 -3.33 -7.49 -2.97
N LEU A 66 -4.05 -7.06 -1.94
CA LEU A 66 -3.65 -5.94 -1.08
C LEU A 66 -2.38 -6.26 -0.30
N TRP A 67 -2.24 -7.49 0.18
CA TRP A 67 -1.01 -7.94 0.82
C TRP A 67 0.18 -7.89 -0.15
N GLY A 68 0.03 -8.44 -1.37
CA GLY A 68 1.07 -8.39 -2.39
C GLY A 68 1.50 -6.96 -2.76
N LEU A 69 0.52 -6.06 -2.93
CA LEU A 69 0.79 -4.63 -3.17
C LEU A 69 1.54 -3.99 -2.01
N SER A 70 1.14 -4.26 -0.76
CA SER A 70 1.79 -3.71 0.44
C SER A 70 3.24 -4.18 0.58
N VAL A 71 3.50 -5.46 0.32
CA VAL A 71 4.84 -6.09 0.41
C VAL A 71 5.82 -5.49 -0.60
N ILE A 72 5.35 -4.99 -1.74
CA ILE A 72 6.23 -4.34 -2.73
C ILE A 72 6.32 -2.84 -2.48
N ALA A 73 5.17 -2.20 -2.25
CA ALA A 73 5.09 -0.74 -2.19
C ALA A 73 5.77 -0.16 -0.94
N LEU A 74 5.57 -0.76 0.24
CA LEU A 74 6.16 -0.25 1.48
C LEU A 74 7.69 -0.33 1.50
N PRO A 75 8.33 -1.46 1.16
CA PRO A 75 9.80 -1.52 1.10
C PRO A 75 10.36 -0.60 0.02
N THR A 76 9.71 -0.51 -1.13
CA THR A 76 10.14 0.41 -2.21
C THR A 76 10.10 1.86 -1.73
N ALA A 77 9.01 2.26 -1.08
CA ALA A 77 8.88 3.59 -0.49
C ALA A 77 9.97 3.86 0.57
N LEU A 78 10.26 2.86 1.41
CA LEU A 78 11.26 2.95 2.47
C LEU A 78 12.67 3.09 1.89
N VAL A 79 13.02 2.29 0.88
CA VAL A 79 14.30 2.40 0.16
C VAL A 79 14.44 3.77 -0.51
N LEU A 80 13.41 4.23 -1.24
CA LEU A 80 13.44 5.54 -1.87
C LEU A 80 13.54 6.68 -0.83
N GLY A 81 12.83 6.56 0.29
CA GLY A 81 12.90 7.49 1.41
C GLY A 81 14.30 7.54 2.02
N LEU A 82 14.92 6.37 2.24
CA LEU A 82 16.27 6.26 2.78
C LEU A 82 17.31 6.85 1.83
N ILE A 83 17.19 6.61 0.53
CA ILE A 83 18.03 7.23 -0.51
C ILE A 83 17.91 8.75 -0.45
N VAL A 84 16.69 9.28 -0.31
CA VAL A 84 16.47 10.71 -0.19
C VAL A 84 17.10 11.26 1.08
N LEU A 85 16.92 10.58 2.23
CA LEU A 85 17.46 10.97 3.53
C LEU A 85 18.99 11.01 3.55
N VAL A 86 19.64 9.91 3.12
CA VAL A 86 21.10 9.81 2.98
C VAL A 86 21.62 10.94 2.10
N ARG A 87 20.98 11.19 0.96
CA ARG A 87 21.39 12.25 0.04
C ARG A 87 21.15 13.66 0.59
N TRP A 88 20.32 13.84 1.60
CA TRP A 88 20.22 15.11 2.33
C TRP A 88 21.38 15.25 3.30
N MET A 89 21.67 14.22 4.10
CA MET A 89 22.73 14.26 5.12
C MET A 89 24.15 14.49 4.59
N PHE A 90 24.44 14.09 3.34
CA PHE A 90 25.80 14.19 2.75
C PHE A 90 25.95 15.30 1.71
N VAL A 91 24.94 16.15 1.50
CA VAL A 91 25.00 17.26 0.52
C VAL A 91 24.93 18.63 1.18
N ASP A 92 24.94 18.66 2.50
CA ASP A 92 25.35 19.83 3.28
C ASP A 92 26.87 19.78 3.53
#